data_AF-A0A7S3AIE5-F1
#
_entry.id   AF-A0A7S3AIE5-F1
#
_cell.length_a   1.000
_cell.length_b   1.000
_cell.length_c   1.000
_cell.angle_alpha   90.00
_cell.angle_beta   90.00
_cell.angle_gamma   90.00
#
_symmetry.space_group_name_H-M   'P 1'
#
loop_
_entity.id
_entity.type
_entity.pdbx_description
1 polymer ?
#
loop_
_entity_poly.entity_id
_entity_poly.type
_entity_poly.pdbx_seq_one_letter_code
_entity_poly.pdbx_strand_id
1 'polypeptide(L)'
;HFVTADELPAVEGLLLEFGSQPIWRCVNAMADALDNLDRYSSPAEQAPSYLETHAAEIEACFSQPDIRSIREAVDYTAEAANSADHWAVRAAKDLSRASPTSLTVTLEALRRGSACADLGQCLEMEFRIASRFMRHPDFVSGVGAVMSKGATPAAWAPPPASADELEEFFLAGEAGELDLPTPPHVL
;
A
#
# COMPACT_ATOMS: atom_id res chain seq x y z
N HIS A 1 15.43 -6.83 5.56
CA HIS A 1 16.05 -7.88 6.41
C HIS A 1 14.98 -8.78 6.97
N PHE A 2 15.27 -10.07 7.09
CA PHE A 2 14.42 -11.07 7.75
C PHE A 2 15.24 -11.71 8.87
N VAL A 3 14.65 -11.83 10.06
CA VAL A 3 15.27 -12.42 11.25
C VAL A 3 14.22 -13.27 11.93
N THR A 4 14.58 -14.45 12.44
CA THR A 4 13.62 -15.30 13.13
C THR A 4 13.29 -14.75 14.52
N ALA A 5 12.13 -15.10 15.06
CA ALA A 5 11.65 -14.53 16.33
C ALA A 5 12.57 -14.85 17.52
N ASP A 6 13.27 -15.99 17.49
CA ASP A 6 14.24 -16.42 18.49
C ASP A 6 15.56 -15.65 18.45
N GLU A 7 15.89 -15.05 17.31
CA GLU A 7 17.09 -14.23 17.12
C GLU A 7 16.86 -12.74 17.48
N LEU A 8 15.61 -12.30 17.60
CA LEU A 8 15.25 -10.91 17.94
C LEU A 8 15.97 -10.36 19.18
N PRO A 9 16.10 -11.09 20.32
CA PRO A 9 16.83 -10.58 21.48
C PRO A 9 18.32 -10.30 21.20
N ALA A 10 18.94 -11.07 20.29
CA ALA A 10 20.33 -10.86 19.91
C ALA A 10 20.48 -9.59 19.05
N VAL A 11 19.55 -9.35 18.14
CA VAL A 11 19.49 -8.13 17.34
C VAL A 11 19.30 -6.89 18.22
N GLU A 12 18.37 -6.97 19.18
CA GLU A 12 18.14 -5.89 20.14
C GLU A 12 19.41 -5.57 20.95
N GLY A 13 20.11 -6.60 21.44
CA GLY A 13 21.39 -6.45 22.12
C GLY A 13 22.43 -5.72 21.28
N LEU A 14 22.59 -6.11 20.01
CA LEU A 14 23.50 -5.45 19.07
C LEU A 14 23.14 -3.97 18.85
N LEU A 15 21.85 -3.65 18.67
CA LEU A 15 21.41 -2.28 18.47
C LEU A 15 21.67 -1.39 19.69
N LEU A 16 21.57 -1.93 20.91
CA LEU A 16 21.85 -1.21 22.15
C LEU A 16 23.33 -0.84 22.29
N GLU A 17 24.26 -1.64 21.73
CA GLU A 17 25.70 -1.33 21.74
C GLU A 17 26.02 -0.05 20.95
N PHE A 18 25.20 0.31 19.96
CA PHE A 18 25.35 1.54 19.17
C PHE A 18 24.67 2.77 19.80
N GLY A 19 23.89 2.61 20.87
CA GLY A 19 23.01 3.65 21.44
C GLY A 19 23.69 4.93 21.97
N SER A 20 25.02 4.98 22.02
CA SER A 20 25.79 6.17 22.44
C SER A 20 26.30 7.04 21.27
N GLN A 21 26.11 6.62 20.02
CA GLN A 21 26.56 7.35 18.84
C GLN A 21 25.48 8.30 18.30
N PRO A 22 25.85 9.37 17.57
CA PRO A 22 24.89 10.22 16.87
C PRO A 22 24.05 9.40 15.88
N ILE A 23 22.76 9.71 15.75
CA ILE A 23 21.79 8.88 14.99
C ILE A 23 22.24 8.60 13.54
N TRP A 24 22.90 9.53 12.87
CA TRP A 24 23.41 9.35 11.50
C TRP A 24 24.63 8.41 11.42
N ARG A 25 25.46 8.35 12.47
CA ARG A 25 26.51 7.33 12.61
C ARG A 25 25.91 5.97 12.94
N CYS A 26 24.85 5.95 13.77
CA CYS A 26 24.09 4.73 14.03
C CYS A 26 23.44 4.20 12.75
N VAL A 27 22.96 5.04 11.83
CA VAL A 27 22.34 4.58 10.56
C VAL A 27 23.35 3.89 9.64
N ASN A 28 24.55 4.44 9.46
CA ASN A 28 25.60 3.78 8.66
C ASN A 28 26.15 2.53 9.36
N ALA A 29 26.38 2.60 10.68
CA ALA A 29 26.80 1.45 11.47
C ALA A 29 25.69 0.38 11.59
N MET A 30 24.40 0.77 11.53
CA MET A 30 23.26 -0.13 11.45
C MET A 30 23.16 -0.75 10.07
N ALA A 31 23.43 -0.04 8.98
CA ALA A 31 23.53 -0.65 7.66
C ALA A 31 24.64 -1.73 7.66
N ASP A 32 25.82 -1.42 8.21
CA ASP A 32 26.90 -2.41 8.38
C ASP A 32 26.53 -3.55 9.37
N ALA A 33 25.78 -3.26 10.44
CA ALA A 33 25.28 -4.26 11.38
C ALA A 33 24.12 -5.10 10.81
N LEU A 34 23.36 -4.54 9.87
CA LEU A 34 22.28 -5.18 9.12
C LEU A 34 22.81 -6.02 7.96
N ASP A 35 23.91 -5.62 7.34
CA ASP A 35 24.71 -6.46 6.46
C ASP A 35 25.39 -7.59 7.26
N ASN A 36 25.73 -7.37 8.54
CA ASN A 36 26.09 -8.46 9.45
C ASN A 36 24.87 -9.30 9.89
N LEU A 37 23.64 -8.77 9.81
CA LEU A 37 22.41 -9.54 10.01
C LEU A 37 22.13 -10.51 8.85
N ASP A 38 22.77 -10.33 7.69
CA ASP A 38 22.79 -11.36 6.65
C ASP A 38 23.52 -12.64 7.07
N ARG A 39 24.24 -12.66 8.21
CA ARG A 39 24.70 -13.92 8.84
C ARG A 39 23.58 -14.70 9.54
N TYR A 40 22.54 -14.00 10.00
CA TYR A 40 21.35 -14.59 10.60
C TYR A 40 20.27 -14.85 9.55
N SER A 41 20.26 -14.07 8.46
CA SER A 41 19.48 -14.36 7.27
C SER A 41 20.17 -15.46 6.45
N SER A 42 19.84 -16.72 6.72
CA SER A 42 20.29 -17.81 5.85
C SER A 42 19.88 -17.48 4.40
N PRO A 43 20.81 -17.51 3.42
CA PRO A 43 20.46 -17.45 2.01
C PRO A 43 19.85 -18.81 1.66
N ALA A 44 18.60 -19.03 2.07
CA ALA A 44 17.82 -20.08 1.49
C ALA A 44 17.70 -19.71 0.00
N GLU A 45 18.06 -20.62 -0.89
CA GLU A 45 17.48 -20.67 -2.24
C GLU A 45 15.97 -20.80 -2.04
N GLN A 46 15.32 -19.67 -1.81
CA GLN A 46 13.88 -19.60 -1.64
C GLN A 46 13.31 -19.87 -3.03
N ALA A 47 12.53 -20.95 -3.14
CA ALA A 47 11.71 -21.15 -4.32
C ALA A 47 10.95 -19.85 -4.62
N PRO A 48 10.69 -19.54 -5.90
CA PRO A 48 9.98 -18.32 -6.28
C PRO A 48 8.76 -18.13 -5.40
N SER A 49 8.57 -16.91 -4.91
CA SER A 49 7.41 -16.64 -4.08
C SER A 49 6.11 -16.93 -4.86
N TYR A 50 5.01 -17.10 -4.14
CA TYR A 50 3.72 -17.27 -4.78
C TYR A 50 3.39 -16.12 -5.75
N LEU A 51 3.75 -14.88 -5.39
CA LEU A 51 3.58 -13.71 -6.25
C LEU A 51 4.51 -13.75 -7.48
N GLU A 52 5.75 -14.16 -7.30
CA GLU A 52 6.72 -14.26 -8.39
C GLU A 52 6.30 -15.30 -9.43
N THR A 53 5.73 -16.42 -8.99
CA THR A 53 5.17 -17.46 -9.86
C THR A 53 4.08 -16.92 -10.79
N HIS A 54 3.34 -15.90 -10.35
CA HIS A 54 2.22 -15.30 -11.08
C HIS A 54 2.49 -13.86 -11.56
N ALA A 55 3.73 -13.39 -11.48
CA ALA A 55 4.07 -11.98 -11.71
C ALA A 55 3.62 -11.46 -13.07
N ALA A 56 3.78 -12.26 -14.13
CA ALA A 56 3.38 -11.87 -15.49
C ALA A 56 1.85 -11.70 -15.63
N GLU A 57 1.06 -12.55 -14.97
CA GLU A 57 -0.40 -12.44 -14.99
C GLU A 57 -0.88 -11.23 -14.18
N ILE A 58 -0.27 -11.02 -13.01
CA ILE A 58 -0.54 -9.86 -12.14
C ILE A 58 -0.23 -8.58 -12.91
N GLU A 59 0.95 -8.49 -13.52
CA GLU A 59 1.36 -7.33 -14.32
C GLU A 59 0.37 -7.08 -15.47
N ALA A 60 -0.03 -8.12 -16.20
CA ALA A 60 -1.00 -8.00 -17.29
C ALA A 60 -2.39 -7.49 -16.80
N CYS A 61 -2.82 -7.90 -15.61
CA CYS A 61 -4.11 -7.49 -15.04
C CYS A 61 -4.08 -6.07 -14.45
N PHE A 62 -3.01 -5.69 -13.75
CA PHE A 62 -2.95 -4.42 -13.02
C PHE A 62 -2.30 -3.27 -13.80
N SER A 63 -1.73 -3.53 -14.98
CA SER A 63 -1.28 -2.50 -15.93
C SER A 63 -2.42 -1.87 -16.76
N GLN A 64 -3.65 -2.34 -16.58
CA GLN A 64 -4.82 -1.84 -17.30
C GLN A 64 -5.13 -0.36 -16.96
N PRO A 65 -5.76 0.40 -17.88
CA PRO A 65 -5.87 1.85 -17.77
C PRO A 65 -6.86 2.35 -16.70
N ASP A 66 -7.81 1.53 -16.28
CA ASP A 66 -8.81 1.91 -15.27
C ASP A 66 -9.29 0.70 -14.47
N ILE A 67 -9.98 0.97 -13.35
CA ILE A 67 -10.49 -0.07 -12.45
C ILE A 67 -11.45 -1.03 -13.13
N ARG A 68 -12.22 -0.58 -14.13
CA ARG A 68 -13.12 -1.46 -14.86
C ARG A 68 -12.31 -2.47 -15.67
N SER A 69 -11.33 -2.02 -16.45
CA SER A 69 -10.46 -2.91 -17.22
C SER A 69 -9.61 -3.81 -16.32
N ILE A 70 -9.11 -3.32 -15.18
CA ILE A 70 -8.42 -4.17 -14.18
C ILE A 70 -9.35 -5.29 -13.70
N ARG A 71 -10.60 -4.96 -13.34
CA ARG A 71 -11.57 -5.96 -12.88
C ARG A 71 -11.91 -6.96 -13.97
N GLU A 72 -12.17 -6.51 -15.19
CA GLU A 72 -12.45 -7.40 -16.33
C GLU A 72 -11.27 -8.36 -16.58
N ALA A 73 -10.02 -7.88 -16.50
CA ALA A 73 -8.84 -8.72 -16.64
C ALA A 73 -8.68 -9.73 -15.50
N VAL A 74 -8.84 -9.30 -14.25
CA VAL A 74 -8.77 -10.18 -13.07
C VAL A 74 -9.88 -11.23 -13.09
N ASP A 75 -11.11 -10.85 -13.43
CA ASP A 75 -12.25 -11.75 -13.52
C ASP A 75 -12.03 -12.80 -14.63
N TYR A 76 -11.51 -12.39 -15.80
CA TYR A 76 -11.14 -13.32 -16.87
C TYR A 76 -10.06 -14.32 -16.42
N THR A 77 -9.01 -13.86 -15.75
CA THR A 77 -7.96 -14.74 -15.21
C THR A 77 -8.50 -15.66 -14.11
N ALA A 78 -9.44 -15.19 -13.30
CA ALA A 78 -10.11 -15.99 -12.28
C ALA A 78 -11.01 -17.09 -12.88
N GLU A 79 -11.75 -16.79 -13.95
CA GLU A 79 -12.59 -17.77 -14.66
C GLU A 79 -11.75 -18.83 -15.38
N ALA A 80 -10.58 -18.45 -15.91
CA ALA A 80 -9.64 -19.38 -16.52
C ALA A 80 -8.89 -20.25 -15.49
N ALA A 81 -8.95 -19.90 -14.19
CA ALA A 81 -8.23 -20.62 -13.16
C ALA A 81 -8.90 -21.97 -12.84
N ASN A 82 -8.10 -23.04 -12.86
CA ASN A 82 -8.55 -24.39 -12.49
C ASN A 82 -8.53 -24.65 -10.97
N SER A 83 -8.34 -23.63 -10.14
CA SER A 83 -8.20 -23.75 -8.69
C SER A 83 -8.82 -22.56 -7.96
N ALA A 84 -9.58 -22.84 -6.90
CA ALA A 84 -10.12 -21.83 -6.00
C ALA A 84 -9.03 -21.10 -5.17
N ASP A 85 -7.83 -21.69 -5.07
CA ASP A 85 -6.70 -21.07 -4.38
C ASP A 85 -5.87 -20.14 -5.28
N HIS A 86 -6.23 -20.02 -6.56
CA HIS A 86 -5.57 -19.09 -7.46
C HIS A 86 -5.72 -17.64 -7.00
N TRP A 87 -4.64 -16.85 -7.13
CA TRP A 87 -4.60 -15.46 -6.66
C TRP A 87 -5.74 -14.63 -7.25
N ALA A 88 -6.05 -14.81 -8.54
CA ALA A 88 -7.06 -14.05 -9.26
C ALA A 88 -8.48 -14.26 -8.69
N VAL A 89 -8.80 -15.48 -8.23
CA VAL A 89 -10.11 -15.79 -7.61
C VAL A 89 -10.29 -15.00 -6.32
N ARG A 90 -9.23 -14.89 -5.51
CA ARG A 90 -9.24 -14.09 -4.29
C ARG A 90 -9.28 -12.59 -4.59
N ALA A 91 -8.46 -12.13 -5.55
CA ALA A 91 -8.41 -10.74 -5.97
C ALA A 91 -9.75 -10.26 -6.53
N ALA A 92 -10.41 -11.03 -7.40
CA ALA A 92 -11.75 -10.74 -7.93
C ALA A 92 -12.77 -10.53 -6.81
N LYS A 93 -12.78 -11.44 -5.83
CA LYS A 93 -13.65 -11.35 -4.66
C LYS A 93 -13.36 -10.09 -3.84
N ASP A 94 -12.09 -9.77 -3.58
CA ASP A 94 -11.73 -8.62 -2.76
C ASP A 94 -12.04 -7.30 -3.47
N LEU A 95 -11.73 -7.19 -4.77
CA LEU A 95 -12.11 -6.04 -5.60
C LEU A 95 -13.63 -5.85 -5.67
N SER A 96 -14.41 -6.94 -5.70
CA SER A 96 -15.88 -6.85 -5.72
C SER A 96 -16.48 -6.30 -4.42
N ARG A 97 -15.76 -6.45 -3.30
CA ARG A 97 -16.21 -6.04 -1.96
C ARG A 97 -15.77 -4.62 -1.60
N ALA A 98 -14.76 -4.10 -2.28
CA ALA A 98 -14.23 -2.76 -2.04
C ALA A 98 -15.16 -1.66 -2.61
N SER A 99 -15.03 -0.44 -2.05
CA SER A 99 -15.68 0.76 -2.57
C SER A 99 -15.16 1.07 -3.99
N PRO A 100 -16.02 1.20 -5.00
CA PRO A 100 -15.61 1.59 -6.36
C PRO A 100 -14.89 2.95 -6.37
N THR A 101 -15.36 3.92 -5.57
CA THR A 101 -14.71 5.22 -5.40
C THR A 101 -13.30 5.06 -4.86
N SER A 102 -13.12 4.27 -3.80
CA SER A 102 -11.81 4.03 -3.19
C SER A 102 -10.84 3.35 -4.16
N LEU A 103 -11.32 2.38 -4.94
CA LEU A 103 -10.50 1.73 -5.97
C LEU A 103 -10.03 2.74 -7.02
N THR A 104 -10.93 3.57 -7.55
CA THR A 104 -10.61 4.56 -8.58
C THR A 104 -9.62 5.60 -8.06
N VAL A 105 -9.85 6.13 -6.87
CA VAL A 105 -8.93 7.11 -6.24
C VAL A 105 -7.58 6.47 -5.93
N THR A 106 -7.54 5.22 -5.47
CA THR A 106 -6.28 4.50 -5.18
C THR A 106 -5.46 4.30 -6.45
N LEU A 107 -6.09 3.88 -7.56
CA LEU A 107 -5.38 3.71 -8.83
C LEU A 107 -4.75 5.02 -9.31
N GLU A 108 -5.49 6.12 -9.22
CA GLU A 108 -5.00 7.44 -9.60
C GLU A 108 -3.91 7.94 -8.64
N ALA A 109 -4.05 7.71 -7.33
CA ALA A 109 -3.05 8.06 -6.33
C ALA A 109 -1.72 7.33 -6.56
N LEU A 110 -1.75 6.04 -6.90
CA LEU A 110 -0.53 5.28 -7.23
C LEU A 110 0.18 5.83 -8.47
N ARG A 111 -0.58 6.28 -9.47
CA ARG A 111 -0.03 6.88 -10.70
C ARG A 111 0.56 8.26 -10.45
N ARG A 112 -0.12 9.11 -9.66
CA ARG A 112 0.43 10.43 -9.28
C ARG A 112 1.64 10.28 -8.37
N GLY A 113 1.58 9.36 -7.42
CA GLY A 113 2.67 9.06 -6.48
C GLY A 113 3.94 8.60 -7.18
N SER A 114 3.85 7.82 -8.26
CA SER A 114 5.03 7.43 -9.05
C SER A 114 5.68 8.60 -9.80
N ALA A 115 4.96 9.71 -9.98
CA ALA A 115 5.46 10.94 -10.60
C ALA A 115 5.89 12.01 -9.58
N CYS A 116 5.68 11.79 -8.28
CA CYS A 116 6.14 12.69 -7.22
C CYS A 116 7.67 12.71 -7.13
N ALA A 117 8.24 13.87 -6.84
CA ALA A 117 9.69 14.04 -6.73
C ALA A 117 10.26 13.43 -5.44
N ASP A 118 9.46 13.39 -4.37
CA ASP A 118 9.84 12.90 -3.06
C ASP A 118 8.64 12.38 -2.26
N LEU A 119 8.94 11.77 -1.10
CA LEU A 119 7.94 11.27 -0.17
C LEU A 119 7.04 12.39 0.39
N GLY A 120 7.56 13.61 0.55
CA GLY A 120 6.78 14.72 1.08
C GLY A 120 5.59 15.05 0.20
N GLN A 121 5.82 15.11 -1.12
CA GLN A 121 4.75 15.30 -2.10
C GLN A 121 3.71 14.17 -2.10
N CYS A 122 4.14 12.91 -1.93
CA CYS A 122 3.21 11.79 -1.77
C CYS A 122 2.33 11.97 -0.53
N LEU A 123 2.92 12.34 0.61
CA LEU A 123 2.20 12.52 1.87
C LEU A 123 1.23 13.71 1.82
N GLU A 124 1.61 14.82 1.18
CA GLU A 124 0.69 15.95 0.93
C GLU A 124 -0.52 15.51 0.12
N MET A 125 -0.31 14.74 -0.96
CA MET A 125 -1.38 14.19 -1.78
C MET A 125 -2.29 13.24 -0.98
N GLU A 126 -1.71 12.28 -0.26
CA GLU A 126 -2.46 11.33 0.57
C GLU A 126 -3.25 12.03 1.68
N PHE A 127 -2.72 13.12 2.25
CA PHE A 127 -3.42 13.92 3.24
C PHE A 127 -4.70 14.56 2.66
N ARG A 128 -4.65 15.08 1.43
CA ARG A 128 -5.84 15.62 0.75
C ARG A 128 -6.89 14.53 0.54
N ILE A 129 -6.46 13.37 0.04
CA ILE A 129 -7.34 12.21 -0.17
C ILE A 129 -8.00 11.79 1.14
N ALA A 130 -7.22 11.58 2.20
CA ALA A 130 -7.72 11.18 3.52
C ALA A 130 -8.73 12.19 4.08
N SER A 131 -8.42 13.49 3.99
CA SER A 131 -9.29 14.57 4.45
C SER A 131 -10.63 14.62 3.71
N ARG A 132 -10.66 14.23 2.43
CA ARG A 132 -11.90 14.10 1.64
C ARG A 132 -12.66 12.85 2.03
N PHE A 133 -12.00 11.71 2.18
CA PHE A 133 -12.64 10.45 2.58
C PHE A 133 -13.28 10.52 3.96
N MET A 134 -12.71 11.25 4.91
CA MET A 134 -13.32 11.44 6.24
C MET A 134 -14.75 12.01 6.18
N ARG A 135 -15.11 12.73 5.12
CA ARG A 135 -16.45 13.28 4.88
C ARG A 135 -17.27 12.46 3.88
N HIS A 136 -16.65 11.51 3.18
CA HIS A 136 -17.30 10.73 2.13
C HIS A 136 -18.16 9.60 2.73
N PRO A 137 -19.37 9.34 2.19
CA PRO A 137 -20.28 8.32 2.74
C PRO A 137 -19.67 6.91 2.79
N ASP A 138 -18.84 6.55 1.81
CA ASP A 138 -18.18 5.23 1.78
C ASP A 138 -17.28 4.98 2.99
N PHE A 139 -16.69 6.02 3.59
CA PHE A 139 -15.86 5.84 4.77
C PHE A 139 -16.71 5.36 5.96
N VAL A 140 -17.82 6.04 6.23
CA VAL A 140 -18.73 5.69 7.34
C VAL A 140 -19.38 4.32 7.09
N SER A 141 -19.86 4.08 5.87
CA SER A 141 -20.48 2.83 5.44
C SER A 141 -19.51 1.65 5.54
N GLY A 142 -18.27 1.84 5.07
CA GLY A 142 -17.22 0.83 5.11
C GLY A 142 -16.78 0.49 6.53
N VAL A 143 -16.53 1.51 7.36
CA VAL A 143 -16.21 1.30 8.79
C VAL A 143 -17.35 0.54 9.48
N GLY A 144 -18.60 0.93 9.24
CA GLY A 144 -19.77 0.25 9.80
C GLY A 144 -19.84 -1.23 9.40
N ALA A 145 -19.62 -1.54 8.12
CA ALA A 145 -19.62 -2.92 7.62
C ALA A 145 -18.52 -3.78 8.26
N VAL A 146 -17.31 -3.24 8.38
CA VAL A 146 -16.18 -3.93 9.03
C VAL A 146 -16.46 -4.16 10.52
N MET A 147 -16.94 -3.14 11.23
CA MET A 147 -17.27 -3.23 12.66
C MET A 147 -18.42 -4.21 12.94
N SER A 148 -19.37 -4.33 12.01
CA SER A 148 -20.46 -5.31 12.09
C SER A 148 -20.00 -6.76 11.86
N LYS A 149 -18.72 -6.99 11.54
CA LYS A 149 -18.17 -8.28 11.13
C LYS A 149 -18.94 -8.93 9.98
N GLY A 150 -19.44 -8.11 9.05
CA GLY A 150 -20.19 -8.55 7.88
C GLY A 150 -21.69 -8.79 8.12
N ALA A 151 -22.22 -8.47 9.31
CA ALA A 151 -23.67 -8.53 9.54
C ALA A 151 -24.44 -7.44 8.77
N THR A 152 -23.79 -6.31 8.49
CA THR A 152 -24.34 -5.23 7.68
C THR A 152 -23.43 -5.02 6.46
N PRO A 153 -23.94 -5.19 5.24
CA PRO A 153 -23.15 -4.91 4.05
C PRO A 153 -22.91 -3.40 3.94
N ALA A 154 -21.76 -3.02 3.40
CA ALA A 154 -21.50 -1.63 3.06
C ALA A 154 -22.38 -1.22 1.88
N ALA A 155 -23.00 -0.06 2.00
CA ALA A 155 -23.63 0.64 0.89
C ALA A 155 -22.58 1.57 0.26
N TRP A 156 -22.07 1.21 -0.91
CA TRP A 156 -21.09 2.01 -1.65
C TRP A 156 -21.76 3.02 -2.57
N ALA A 157 -21.19 4.22 -2.64
CA ALA A 157 -21.49 5.20 -3.66
C ALA A 157 -20.98 4.72 -5.05
N PRO A 158 -21.56 5.22 -6.15
CA PRO A 158 -20.97 5.03 -7.47
C PRO A 158 -19.58 5.68 -7.53
N PRO A 159 -18.66 5.17 -8.36
CA PRO A 159 -17.36 5.80 -8.55
C PRO A 159 -17.51 7.18 -9.20
N PRO A 160 -16.48 8.06 -9.11
CA PRO A 160 -16.48 9.34 -9.81
C PRO A 160 -16.85 9.18 -11.28
N ALA A 161 -17.81 9.98 -11.74
CA ALA A 161 -18.36 9.88 -13.10
C ALA A 161 -17.54 10.65 -14.14
N SER A 162 -16.59 11.48 -13.69
CA SER A 162 -15.75 12.32 -14.53
C SER A 162 -14.35 12.51 -13.94
N ALA A 163 -13.44 13.03 -14.78
CA ALA A 163 -12.11 13.43 -14.32
C ALA A 163 -12.18 14.58 -13.30
N ASP A 164 -13.13 15.50 -13.45
CA ASP A 164 -13.30 16.63 -12.53
C ASP A 164 -13.74 16.14 -11.14
N GLU A 165 -14.70 15.22 -11.06
CA GLU A 165 -15.11 14.59 -9.80
C GLU A 165 -13.98 13.80 -9.14
N LEU A 166 -13.13 13.15 -9.93
CA LEU A 166 -11.96 12.45 -9.42
C LEU A 166 -10.92 13.46 -8.87
N GLU A 167 -10.69 14.55 -9.58
CA GLU A 167 -9.75 15.60 -9.19
C GLU A 167 -10.10 16.21 -7.82
N GLU A 168 -11.38 16.30 -7.47
CA GLU A 168 -11.81 16.81 -6.16
C GLU A 168 -11.20 16.07 -4.96
N PHE A 169 -10.83 14.79 -5.11
CA PHE A 169 -10.15 14.01 -4.07
C PHE A 169 -8.68 14.44 -3.84
N PHE A 170 -8.08 15.10 -4.83
CA PHE A 170 -6.67 15.51 -4.84
C PHE A 170 -6.47 17.00 -4.58
N LEU A 171 -7.56 17.76 -4.45
CA LEU A 171 -7.54 19.19 -4.11
C LEU A 171 -7.60 19.41 -2.60
N ALA A 172 -6.95 20.49 -2.14
CA ALA A 172 -7.07 20.97 -0.78
C ALA A 172 -8.53 21.06 -0.35
N GLY A 173 -8.86 20.46 0.80
CA GLY A 173 -10.16 20.61 1.43
C GLY A 173 -10.14 21.71 2.49
N GLU A 174 -11.18 21.76 3.31
CA GLU A 174 -11.23 22.67 4.46
C GLU A 174 -10.14 22.39 5.52
N ALA A 175 -9.56 21.18 5.50
CA ALA A 175 -8.44 20.81 6.36
C ALA A 175 -7.12 21.50 5.97
N GLY A 176 -7.10 22.21 4.83
CA GLY A 176 -5.91 22.86 4.30
C GLY A 176 -4.94 21.88 3.66
N GLU A 177 -3.66 22.19 3.77
CA GLU A 177 -2.53 21.41 3.28
C GLU A 177 -1.73 20.81 4.43
N LEU A 178 -1.06 19.69 4.16
CA LEU A 178 -0.13 19.11 5.11
C LEU A 178 1.13 20.00 5.18
N ASP A 179 1.40 20.58 6.35
CA ASP A 179 2.63 21.32 6.60
C ASP A 179 3.71 20.37 7.13
N LEU A 180 4.57 19.89 6.22
CA LEU A 180 5.70 19.04 6.59
C LEU A 180 6.89 19.90 7.04
N PRO A 181 7.52 19.58 8.18
CA PRO A 181 8.72 20.29 8.59
C PRO A 181 9.82 20.11 7.54
N THR A 182 10.41 21.21 7.11
CA THR A 182 11.55 21.16 6.18
C THR A 182 12.69 20.44 6.90
N PRO A 183 13.23 19.32 6.36
CA PRO A 183 14.34 18.66 7.00
C PRO A 183 15.50 19.65 7.14
N PRO A 184 16.18 19.69 8.31
CA PRO A 184 17.33 20.57 8.47
C PRO A 184 18.34 20.25 7.37
N HIS A 185 18.85 21.27 6.68
CA HIS A 185 19.90 21.11 5.67
C HIS A 185 21.04 20.29 6.29
N VAL A 186 21.20 19.05 5.83
CA VAL A 186 22.34 18.22 6.18
C VAL A 186 23.52 18.79 5.40
N LEU A 187 24.32 19.64 6.05
CA LEU A 187 25.65 20.07 5.58
C LEU A 187 26.68 18.96 5.83
#